data_AF-A0A957VN33-F1
#
_entry.id   AF-A0A957VN33-F1
#
_cell.length_a   1.000
_cell.length_b   1.000
_cell.length_c   1.000
_cell.angle_alpha   90.00
_cell.angle_beta   90.00
_cell.angle_gamma   90.00
#
_symmetry.space_group_name_H-M   'P 1'
#
loop_
_entity.id
_entity.type
_entity.pdbx_description
1 polymer ?
#
loop_
_entity_poly.entity_id
_entity_poly.type
_entity_poly.pdbx_seq_one_letter_code
_entity_poly.pdbx_strand_id
1 'polypeptide(L)'
;MAVVHLVRDVEAKKQAQHFAADVATLARQLSTAVATTDGDDCPPLITPLTEREMQVLRLLSQGADTDAIAAQLLIGTSTVRNHVQRILNKLGVHSRLEAVTYARDHHLLDE
;
A
#
# COMPACT_ATOMS: atom_id res chain seq x y z
N MET A 1 -22.08 24.96 -0.68
CA MET A 1 -22.06 23.50 -0.45
C MET A 1 -20.91 22.90 -1.23
N ALA A 2 -20.06 22.12 -0.53
CA ALA A 2 -19.04 21.14 -0.97
C ALA A 2 -18.36 21.38 -2.34
N VAL A 3 -17.24 22.10 -2.40
CA VAL A 3 -15.84 21.58 -2.31
C VAL A 3 -15.47 20.63 -3.45
N VAL A 4 -14.89 21.18 -4.51
CA VAL A 4 -13.84 20.53 -5.31
C VAL A 4 -12.77 21.59 -5.56
N HIS A 5 -11.88 21.79 -4.58
CA HIS A 5 -10.57 22.39 -4.85
C HIS A 5 -9.85 21.43 -5.82
N LEU A 6 -9.49 21.83 -7.04
CA LEU A 6 -8.29 22.62 -7.37
C LEU A 6 -7.04 21.89 -6.83
N VAL A 7 -6.02 21.46 -7.56
CA VAL A 7 -5.61 21.50 -8.98
C VAL A 7 -4.15 21.00 -9.00
N ARG A 8 -3.52 20.88 -10.18
CA ARG A 8 -2.04 20.87 -10.40
C ARG A 8 -1.33 19.61 -9.88
N ASP A 9 -0.33 19.04 -10.53
CA ASP A 9 0.45 19.37 -11.71
C ASP A 9 1.17 18.05 -12.05
N VAL A 10 0.83 17.40 -13.16
CA VAL A 10 1.49 16.14 -13.57
C VAL A 10 2.57 16.46 -14.57
N GLU A 11 3.43 17.45 -14.31
CA GLU A 11 4.46 17.80 -15.30
C GLU A 11 5.66 18.54 -14.70
N ALA A 12 6.33 17.90 -13.74
CA ALA A 12 7.67 18.33 -13.36
C ALA A 12 8.66 17.16 -13.25
N LYS A 13 9.24 16.85 -14.42
CA LYS A 13 10.65 16.51 -14.60
C LYS A 13 11.14 15.15 -14.06
N LYS A 14 11.08 14.16 -14.96
CA LYS A 14 12.27 13.53 -15.58
C LYS A 14 13.55 13.54 -14.73
N GLN A 15 13.77 12.49 -13.95
CA GLN A 15 15.04 11.89 -13.49
C GLN A 15 14.69 10.93 -12.34
N ALA A 16 15.10 9.68 -12.25
CA ALA A 16 15.99 8.83 -13.01
C ALA A 16 15.49 7.40 -12.70
N GLN A 17 15.24 6.58 -13.72
CA GLN A 17 16.09 5.43 -14.06
C GLN A 17 16.22 4.38 -12.94
N HIS A 18 15.83 3.14 -13.30
CA HIS A 18 16.15 1.87 -12.62
C HIS A 18 15.60 1.65 -11.22
N PHE A 19 14.56 0.82 -11.09
CA PHE A 19 14.43 -0.04 -9.90
C PHE A 19 13.77 -1.40 -10.24
N ALA A 20 14.12 -1.93 -11.41
CA ALA A 20 13.82 -3.31 -11.80
C ALA A 20 14.89 -4.31 -11.29
N ALA A 21 15.64 -4.01 -10.22
CA ALA A 21 16.88 -4.74 -9.94
C ALA A 21 17.22 -5.07 -8.46
N ASP A 22 16.34 -4.87 -7.48
CA ASP A 22 16.73 -5.06 -6.07
C ASP A 22 15.70 -5.83 -5.22
N VAL A 23 15.24 -6.99 -5.70
CA VAL A 23 14.41 -7.92 -4.89
C VAL A 23 15.14 -9.24 -4.57
N ALA A 24 16.42 -9.36 -4.94
CA ALA A 24 17.19 -10.59 -4.69
C ALA A 24 17.99 -10.61 -3.38
N THR A 25 18.18 -9.47 -2.69
CA THR A 25 19.28 -9.38 -1.70
C THR A 25 18.86 -9.15 -0.24
N LEU A 26 17.63 -8.70 0.05
CA LEU A 26 17.20 -8.40 1.43
C LEU A 26 16.30 -9.47 2.08
N ALA A 27 16.24 -10.67 1.49
CA ALA A 27 15.47 -11.81 1.99
C ALA A 27 16.14 -12.59 3.16
N ARG A 28 17.13 -12.03 3.86
CA ARG A 28 17.96 -12.83 4.78
C ARG A 28 18.07 -12.35 6.22
N GLN A 29 17.50 -11.22 6.59
CA GLN A 29 17.60 -10.73 7.96
C GLN A 29 16.26 -10.15 8.39
N LEU A 30 15.46 -10.99 9.05
CA LEU A 30 14.65 -10.69 10.25
C LEU A 30 13.62 -11.82 10.41
N SER A 31 14.14 -12.93 10.90
CA SER A 31 13.39 -14.12 11.31
C SER A 31 12.88 -13.92 12.73
N THR A 32 11.57 -13.70 12.92
CA THR A 32 10.79 -14.24 14.05
C THR A 32 9.32 -13.82 13.95
N ALA A 33 8.49 -14.69 13.38
CA ALA A 33 7.14 -14.92 13.87
C ALA A 33 6.66 -16.25 13.27
N VAL A 34 6.71 -17.28 14.11
CA VAL A 34 6.15 -18.60 13.84
C VAL A 34 4.63 -18.44 13.65
N ALA A 35 4.08 -19.06 12.62
CA ALA A 35 2.68 -19.46 12.61
C ALA A 35 2.60 -20.80 11.87
N THR A 36 2.20 -21.80 12.63
CA THR A 36 2.13 -23.22 12.32
C THR A 36 1.19 -23.52 11.16
N THR A 37 1.63 -24.47 10.33
CA THR A 37 0.81 -25.23 9.39
C THR A 37 -0.15 -26.16 10.14
N ASP A 38 -1.44 -26.00 9.93
CA ASP A 38 -2.41 -27.10 10.03
C ASP A 38 -3.46 -26.88 8.93
N GLY A 39 -3.70 -27.93 8.14
CA GLY A 39 -4.58 -27.89 6.98
C GLY A 39 -6.01 -28.27 7.37
N ASP A 40 -6.97 -27.55 6.80
CA ASP A 40 -8.35 -28.01 6.57
C ASP A 40 -9.03 -26.93 5.68
N ASP A 41 -9.53 -27.32 4.50
CA ASP A 41 -10.37 -26.54 3.56
C ASP A 41 -10.43 -25.00 3.71
N CYS A 42 -9.32 -24.31 3.42
CA CYS A 42 -9.22 -22.86 3.59
C CYS A 42 -9.33 -22.11 2.24
N PRO A 43 -10.31 -21.21 2.04
CA PRO A 43 -10.31 -20.27 0.91
C PRO A 43 -8.99 -19.46 0.93
N PRO A 44 -8.50 -18.96 -0.22
CA PRO A 44 -7.12 -18.45 -0.35
C PRO A 44 -6.82 -17.49 0.79
N LEU A 45 -5.85 -17.87 1.64
CA LEU A 45 -5.45 -17.14 2.83
C LEU A 45 -5.14 -15.69 2.46
N ILE A 46 -6.14 -14.81 2.62
CA ILE A 46 -6.01 -13.37 2.43
C ILE A 46 -5.06 -12.95 3.54
N THR A 47 -3.79 -12.77 3.19
CA THR A 47 -2.80 -12.34 4.17
C THR A 47 -3.23 -10.97 4.67
N PRO A 48 -3.47 -10.78 5.98
CA PRO A 48 -3.98 -9.52 6.47
C PRO A 48 -2.99 -8.39 6.17
N LEU A 49 -3.55 -7.19 5.98
CA LEU A 49 -2.77 -5.97 5.91
C LEU A 49 -2.06 -5.76 7.25
N THR A 50 -0.78 -5.45 7.20
CA THR A 50 -0.03 -5.01 8.39
C THR A 50 -0.53 -3.64 8.83
N GLU A 51 -0.28 -3.26 10.08
CA GLU A 51 -0.65 -1.93 10.60
C GLU A 51 -0.12 -0.80 9.71
N ARG A 52 1.09 -0.96 9.19
CA ARG A 52 1.72 0.04 8.33
C ARG A 52 1.05 0.13 6.97
N GLU A 53 0.67 -0.99 6.38
CA GLU A 53 -0.10 -1.03 5.14
C GLU A 53 -1.51 -0.47 5.35
N MET A 54 -2.13 -0.71 6.50
CA MET A 54 -3.42 -0.13 6.88
C MET A 54 -3.34 1.40 6.98
N GLN A 55 -2.29 1.94 7.61
CA GLN A 55 -2.06 3.39 7.66
C GLN A 55 -1.93 4.00 6.26
N VAL A 56 -1.15 3.36 5.39
CA VAL A 56 -1.03 3.80 3.98
C VAL A 56 -2.39 3.74 3.29
N LEU A 57 -3.13 2.64 3.43
CA LEU A 57 -4.46 2.47 2.84
C LEU A 57 -5.47 3.54 3.31
N ARG A 58 -5.45 3.91 4.59
CA ARG A 58 -6.25 5.01 5.14
C ARG A 58 -5.89 6.36 4.52
N LEU A 59 -4.61 6.65 4.35
CA LEU A 59 -4.20 7.90 3.71
C LEU A 59 -4.57 7.92 2.22
N LEU A 60 -4.48 6.78 1.54
CA LEU A 60 -4.96 6.66 0.15
C LEU A 60 -6.46 6.90 0.04
N SER A 61 -7.26 6.43 1.00
CA SER A 61 -8.72 6.63 1.00
C SER A 61 -9.14 8.08 1.29
N GLN A 62 -8.26 8.84 1.95
CA GLN A 62 -8.37 10.29 2.15
C GLN A 62 -7.92 11.10 0.91
N GLY A 63 -7.41 10.43 -0.14
CA GLY A 63 -6.95 11.08 -1.36
C GLY A 63 -5.50 11.56 -1.31
N ALA A 64 -4.71 11.18 -0.29
CA ALA A 64 -3.31 11.56 -0.23
C ALA A 64 -2.49 10.94 -1.38
N ASP A 65 -1.59 11.75 -1.93
CA ASP A 65 -0.57 11.31 -2.87
C ASP A 65 0.65 10.69 -2.18
N THR A 66 1.55 10.12 -2.96
CA THR A 66 2.71 9.36 -2.41
C THR A 66 3.65 10.25 -1.59
N ASP A 67 3.80 11.52 -1.96
CA ASP A 67 4.68 12.47 -1.27
C ASP A 67 4.05 12.93 0.05
N ALA A 68 2.75 13.21 0.04
CA ALA A 68 2.00 13.51 1.26
C ALA A 68 2.03 12.34 2.26
N ILE A 69 1.85 11.10 1.78
CA ILE A 69 1.94 9.90 2.63
C ILE A 69 3.36 9.73 3.19
N ALA A 70 4.38 9.91 2.35
CA ALA A 70 5.78 9.82 2.76
C ALA A 70 6.10 10.82 3.89
N ALA A 71 5.63 12.06 3.75
CA ALA A 71 5.81 13.11 4.76
C ALA A 71 5.07 12.79 6.06
N GLN A 72 3.79 12.39 6.01
CA GLN A 72 3.00 12.07 7.19
C GLN A 72 3.54 10.87 7.96
N LEU A 73 4.04 9.89 7.22
CA LEU A 73 4.52 8.63 7.78
C LEU A 73 6.04 8.65 8.07
N LEU A 74 6.73 9.75 7.77
CA LEU A 74 8.18 9.91 7.92
C LEU A 74 9.00 8.78 7.27
N ILE A 75 8.63 8.40 6.04
CA ILE A 75 9.30 7.37 5.25
C ILE A 75 9.58 7.85 3.83
N GLY A 76 10.46 7.17 3.09
CA GLY A 76 10.74 7.51 1.70
C GLY A 76 9.56 7.21 0.75
N THR A 77 9.45 7.98 -0.32
CA THR A 77 8.40 7.82 -1.36
C THR A 77 8.48 6.45 -2.04
N SER A 78 9.69 5.90 -2.22
CA SER A 78 9.90 4.53 -2.70
C SER A 78 9.34 3.49 -1.73
N THR A 79 9.45 3.73 -0.43
CA THR A 79 8.88 2.86 0.61
C THR A 79 7.36 2.91 0.56
N VAL A 80 6.76 4.09 0.38
CA VAL A 80 5.31 4.23 0.16
C VAL A 80 4.86 3.45 -1.07
N ARG A 81 5.53 3.61 -2.22
CA ARG A 81 5.22 2.84 -3.44
C ARG A 81 5.26 1.33 -3.20
N ASN A 82 6.26 0.86 -2.44
CA ASN A 82 6.35 -0.55 -2.06
C ASN A 82 5.19 -0.99 -1.16
N HIS A 83 4.78 -0.16 -0.19
CA HIS A 83 3.59 -0.43 0.60
C HIS A 83 2.33 -0.51 -0.28
N VAL A 84 2.14 0.43 -1.22
CA VAL A 84 1.02 0.40 -2.17
C VAL A 84 1.03 -0.90 -2.97
N GLN A 85 2.16 -1.30 -3.55
CA GLN A 85 2.23 -2.55 -4.32
C GLN A 85 1.87 -3.78 -3.48
N ARG A 86 2.33 -3.84 -2.22
CA ARG A 86 1.98 -4.94 -1.31
C ARG A 86 0.50 -4.93 -0.95
N ILE A 87 -0.08 -3.76 -0.71
CA ILE A 87 -1.52 -3.59 -0.49
C ILE A 87 -2.30 -4.13 -1.69
N LEU A 88 -1.94 -3.71 -2.91
CA LEU A 88 -2.61 -4.17 -4.13
C LEU A 88 -2.57 -5.69 -4.25
N ASN A 89 -1.39 -6.29 -4.04
CA ASN A 89 -1.21 -7.74 -4.12
C ASN A 89 -1.99 -8.48 -3.02
N LYS A 90 -2.02 -7.96 -1.79
CA LYS A 90 -2.76 -8.58 -0.67
C LYS A 90 -4.28 -8.49 -0.85
N LEU A 91 -4.76 -7.38 -1.42
CA LEU A 91 -6.17 -7.17 -1.71
C LEU A 91 -6.62 -7.82 -3.02
N GLY A 92 -5.68 -8.28 -3.87
CA GLY A 92 -5.97 -8.87 -5.17
C GLY A 92 -6.51 -7.86 -6.19
N VAL A 93 -6.16 -6.58 -6.05
CA VAL A 93 -6.61 -5.49 -6.94
C VAL A 93 -5.45 -4.91 -7.75
N HIS A 94 -5.76 -4.19 -8.82
CA HIS A 94 -4.75 -3.75 -9.81
C HIS A 94 -4.46 -2.25 -9.77
N SER A 95 -5.24 -1.48 -9.02
CA SER A 95 -5.09 -0.03 -8.93
C SER A 95 -5.36 0.50 -7.53
N ARG A 96 -4.77 1.67 -7.24
CA ARG A 96 -5.02 2.42 -5.99
C ARG A 96 -6.51 2.66 -5.78
N LEU A 97 -7.23 3.01 -6.85
CA LEU A 97 -8.65 3.30 -6.75
C LEU A 97 -9.44 2.04 -6.38
N GLU A 98 -9.15 0.91 -7.03
CA GLU A 98 -9.76 -0.38 -6.67
C GLU A 98 -9.43 -0.77 -5.23
N ALA A 99 -8.22 -0.51 -4.73
CA ALA A 99 -7.86 -0.78 -3.33
C ALA A 99 -8.71 0.05 -2.35
N VAL A 100 -8.95 1.32 -2.66
CA VAL A 100 -9.79 2.20 -1.84
C VAL A 100 -11.25 1.75 -1.88
N THR A 101 -11.77 1.40 -3.06
CA THR A 101 -13.13 0.86 -3.21
C THR A 101 -13.28 -0.45 -2.44
N TYR A 102 -12.35 -1.39 -2.63
CA TYR A 102 -12.31 -2.66 -1.89
C TYR A 102 -12.31 -2.41 -0.38
N ALA A 103 -11.46 -1.50 0.10
CA ALA A 103 -11.37 -1.20 1.52
C ALA A 103 -12.66 -0.61 2.10
N ARG A 104 -13.43 0.14 1.31
CA ARG A 104 -14.76 0.65 1.71
C ARG A 104 -15.81 -0.45 1.70
N ASP A 105 -15.89 -1.24 0.63
CA ASP A 105 -16.88 -2.32 0.49
C ASP A 105 -16.72 -3.38 1.59
N HIS A 106 -15.47 -3.62 1.99
CA HIS A 106 -15.12 -4.58 3.04
C HIS A 106 -14.98 -3.95 4.44
N HIS A 107 -15.35 -2.68 4.63
CA HIS A 107 -15.34 -1.98 5.93
C HIS A 107 -13.96 -2.02 6.64
N LEU A 108 -12.87 -2.01 5.87
CA LEU A 108 -11.50 -2.03 6.39
C LEU A 108 -11.03 -0.66 6.89
N LEU A 109 -11.82 0.38 6.63
CA LEU A 109 -11.54 1.79 6.92
C LEU A 109 -12.43 2.37 8.02
N ASP A 110 -13.39 1.60 8.51
CA ASP A 110 -14.22 1.97 9.65
C ASP A 110 -13.38 1.88 10.94
N GLU A 111 -13.46 2.93 11.76
CA GLU A 111 -12.57 3.17 12.91
C GLU A 111 -12.90 2.33 14.14
#